data_AF-A0A3M7L6W9-F1
#
_entry.id   AF-A0A3M7L6W9-F1
#
_cell.length_a   1.000
_cell.length_b   1.000
_cell.length_c   1.000
_cell.angle_alpha   90.00
_cell.angle_beta   90.00
_cell.angle_gamma   90.00
#
_symmetry.space_group_name_H-M   'P 1'
#
loop_
_entity.id
_entity.type
_entity.pdbx_description
1 polymer ?
#
loop_
_entity_poly.entity_id
_entity_poly.type
_entity_poly.pdbx_seq_one_letter_code
_entity_poly.pdbx_strand_id
1 'polypeptide(L)'
;SHVMWPFKGEKPLTEEQQARLRRKCGLMVVTLRNCLAANKTRPGTCNNLDTQVVHCYAEVLDPALAAAHEDCFTKAVNSRRDPPYTACQGQAQAMRSALAKRKLYPFADR
;
A
#
# COMPACT_ATOMS: atom_id res chain seq x y z
N SER A 1 -40.87 4.57 10.30
CA SER A 1 -39.80 3.56 10.37
C SER A 1 -38.58 4.05 9.61
N HIS A 2 -37.53 4.48 10.32
CA HIS A 2 -36.27 4.89 9.69
C HIS A 2 -35.43 3.63 9.43
N VAL A 3 -35.23 3.30 8.16
CA VAL A 3 -34.35 2.20 7.72
C VAL A 3 -32.92 2.68 7.88
N MET A 4 -32.27 2.27 8.96
CA MET A 4 -30.85 2.49 9.20
C MET A 4 -30.08 1.55 8.26
N TRP A 5 -29.59 2.09 7.14
CA TRP A 5 -28.68 1.38 6.25
C TRP A 5 -27.37 1.07 7.00
N PRO A 6 -26.92 -0.19 7.14
CA PRO A 6 -25.60 -0.45 7.65
C PRO A 6 -24.63 -0.21 6.50
N PHE A 7 -24.03 0.97 6.44
CA PHE A 7 -22.73 1.07 5.79
C PHE A 7 -21.82 0.09 6.54
N LYS A 8 -21.62 -1.11 5.98
CA LYS A 8 -20.50 -1.99 6.34
C LYS A 8 -19.21 -1.29 5.91
N GLY A 9 -18.89 -0.18 6.57
CA GLY A 9 -17.58 0.42 6.52
C GLY A 9 -16.61 -0.60 7.08
N GLU A 10 -15.50 -0.81 6.39
CA GLU A 10 -14.40 -1.63 6.91
C GLU A 10 -14.05 -1.15 8.33
N LYS A 11 -13.81 -2.11 9.22
CA LYS A 11 -13.55 -1.82 10.64
C LYS A 11 -12.38 -0.83 10.74
N PRO A 12 -12.49 0.18 11.61
CA PRO A 12 -11.35 1.05 11.91
C PRO A 12 -10.16 0.21 12.41
N LEU A 13 -8.95 0.67 12.11
CA LEU A 13 -7.72 0.00 12.55
C LEU A 13 -7.68 -0.09 14.07
N THR A 14 -7.36 -1.27 14.60
CA THR A 14 -7.11 -1.44 16.04
C THR A 14 -5.88 -0.63 16.47
N GLU A 15 -5.79 -0.26 17.74
CA GLU A 15 -4.61 0.44 18.27
C GLU A 15 -3.32 -0.36 18.04
N GLU A 16 -3.39 -1.67 18.17
CA GLU A 16 -2.27 -2.58 17.89
C GLU A 16 -1.83 -2.51 16.42
N GLN A 17 -2.79 -2.54 15.48
CA GLN A 17 -2.50 -2.39 14.05
C GLN A 17 -1.86 -1.03 13.75
N GLN A 18 -2.39 0.04 14.33
CA GLN A 18 -1.83 1.39 14.17
C GLN A 18 -0.41 1.48 14.72
N ALA A 19 -0.16 0.93 15.91
CA ALA A 19 1.16 0.91 16.53
C ALA A 19 2.16 0.06 15.73
N ARG A 20 1.71 -1.06 15.15
CA ARG A 20 2.54 -1.92 14.30
C ARG A 20 2.88 -1.25 12.98
N LEU A 21 1.91 -0.60 12.33
CA LEU A 21 2.14 0.18 11.11
C LEU A 21 3.11 1.34 11.35
N ARG A 22 2.94 2.11 12.44
CA ARG A 22 3.86 3.20 12.77
C ARG A 22 5.29 2.69 12.99
N ARG A 23 5.47 1.60 13.74
CA ARG A 23 6.78 1.02 14.01
C ARG A 23 7.44 0.42 12.77
N LYS A 24 6.69 -0.32 11.95
CA LYS A 24 7.24 -1.04 10.79
C LYS A 24 7.38 -0.15 9.55
N CYS A 25 6.37 0.66 9.26
CA CYS A 25 6.24 1.37 8.00
C CYS A 25 6.46 2.89 8.12
N GLY A 26 6.54 3.44 9.34
CA GLY A 26 6.55 4.89 9.58
C GLY A 26 7.66 5.63 8.83
N LEU A 27 8.89 5.10 8.84
CA LEU A 27 10.00 5.72 8.11
C LEU A 27 9.73 5.77 6.60
N MET A 28 9.27 4.66 6.00
CA MET A 28 8.97 4.61 4.57
C MET A 28 7.84 5.58 4.18
N VAL A 29 6.80 5.70 5.03
CA VAL A 29 5.72 6.67 4.83
C VAL A 29 6.24 8.10 4.82
N VAL A 30 7.11 8.46 5.79
CA VAL A 30 7.72 9.79 5.85
C VAL A 30 8.58 10.05 4.62
N THR A 31 9.40 9.08 4.21
CA THR A 31 10.22 9.19 2.99
C THR A 31 9.34 9.37 1.75
N LEU A 32 8.21 8.65 1.66
CA LEU A 32 7.28 8.79 0.54
C LEU A 32 6.70 10.19 0.47
N ARG A 33 6.25 10.72 1.61
CA ARG A 33 5.72 12.09 1.70
C ARG A 33 6.76 13.12 1.27
N ASN A 34 8.00 12.97 1.73
CA ASN A 34 9.10 13.85 1.33
C ASN A 34 9.39 13.76 -0.17
N CYS A 35 9.38 12.55 -0.75
CA CYS A 35 9.54 12.35 -2.19
C CYS A 35 8.43 13.05 -2.98
N LEU A 36 7.15 12.87 -2.58
CA LEU A 36 6.00 13.49 -3.23
C LEU A 36 6.05 15.02 -3.12
N ALA A 37 6.43 15.54 -1.94
CA ALA A 37 6.58 16.97 -1.72
C ALA A 37 7.70 17.59 -2.56
N ALA A 38 8.80 16.86 -2.79
CA ALA A 38 9.90 17.29 -3.66
C ALA A 38 9.55 17.18 -5.16
N ASN A 39 8.68 16.25 -5.54
CA ASN A 39 8.35 15.93 -6.93
C ASN A 39 6.89 16.24 -7.29
N LYS A 40 6.35 17.39 -6.85
CA LYS A 40 4.92 17.76 -7.04
C LYS A 40 4.45 17.70 -8.50
N THR A 41 5.31 18.07 -9.45
CA THR A 41 4.97 18.09 -10.88
C THR A 41 5.11 16.71 -11.54
N ARG A 42 5.81 15.77 -10.89
CA ARG A 42 6.09 14.42 -11.40
C ARG A 42 6.03 13.39 -10.26
N PRO A 43 4.84 13.16 -9.66
CA PRO A 43 4.70 12.25 -8.52
C PRO A 43 5.07 10.80 -8.88
N GLY A 44 5.01 10.45 -10.17
CA GLY A 44 5.43 9.14 -10.69
C GLY A 44 6.88 8.76 -10.37
N THR A 45 7.76 9.73 -10.11
CA THR A 45 9.14 9.48 -9.64
C THR A 45 9.16 8.69 -8.32
N CYS A 46 8.10 8.80 -7.50
CA CYS A 46 8.00 8.16 -6.20
C CYS A 46 7.30 6.78 -6.25
N ASN A 47 6.93 6.26 -7.42
CA ASN A 47 6.12 5.04 -7.56
C ASN A 47 6.73 3.78 -6.92
N ASN A 48 8.06 3.67 -6.94
CA ASN A 48 8.74 2.54 -6.29
C ASN A 48 8.57 2.60 -4.77
N LEU A 49 8.72 3.79 -4.20
CA LEU A 49 8.55 4.01 -2.77
C LEU A 49 7.08 3.89 -2.35
N ASP A 50 6.15 4.35 -3.20
CA ASP A 50 4.72 4.12 -3.03
C ASP A 50 4.42 2.61 -2.92
N THR A 51 4.90 1.81 -3.86
CA THR A 51 4.72 0.36 -3.86
C THR A 51 5.31 -0.29 -2.60
N GLN A 52 6.48 0.16 -2.13
CA GLN A 52 7.08 -0.34 -0.89
C GLN A 52 6.24 -0.02 0.35
N VAL A 53 5.70 1.21 0.45
CA VAL A 53 4.81 1.58 1.55
C VAL A 53 3.51 0.78 1.51
N VAL A 54 2.91 0.64 0.33
CA VAL A 54 1.72 -0.20 0.10
C VAL A 54 1.97 -1.64 0.55
N HIS A 55 3.10 -2.23 0.15
CA HIS A 55 3.49 -3.57 0.55
C HIS A 55 3.63 -3.69 2.08
N CYS A 56 4.36 -2.76 2.72
CA CYS A 56 4.55 -2.78 4.17
C CYS A 56 3.22 -2.73 4.93
N TYR A 57 2.28 -1.91 4.46
CA TYR A 57 0.93 -1.84 5.04
C TYR A 57 0.16 -3.15 4.84
N ALA A 58 0.24 -3.74 3.64
CA ALA A 58 -0.40 -5.01 3.35
C ALA A 58 0.15 -6.15 4.23
N GLU A 59 1.45 -6.19 4.52
CA GLU A 59 2.01 -7.19 5.44
C GLU A 59 1.39 -7.18 6.85
N VAL A 60 0.83 -6.04 7.27
CA VAL A 60 0.16 -5.89 8.58
C VAL A 60 -1.35 -6.09 8.47
N LEU A 61 -1.97 -5.61 7.39
CA LEU A 61 -3.43 -5.51 7.28
C LEU A 61 -4.07 -6.61 6.43
N ASP A 62 -3.36 -7.06 5.39
CA ASP A 62 -3.83 -8.06 4.43
C ASP A 62 -2.63 -8.92 3.95
N PRO A 63 -2.06 -9.79 4.83
CA PRO A 63 -0.81 -10.50 4.54
C PRO A 63 -0.86 -11.38 3.29
N ALA A 64 -2.05 -11.88 2.91
CA ALA A 64 -2.24 -12.64 1.69
C ALA A 64 -1.95 -11.82 0.42
N LEU A 65 -2.29 -10.52 0.41
CA LEU A 65 -1.99 -9.65 -0.72
C LEU A 65 -0.49 -9.30 -0.79
N ALA A 66 0.16 -9.13 0.37
CA ALA A 66 1.60 -8.93 0.44
C ALA A 66 2.36 -10.15 -0.10
N ALA A 67 2.00 -11.36 0.36
CA ALA A 67 2.59 -12.61 -0.11
C ALA A 67 2.40 -12.80 -1.63
N ALA A 68 1.21 -12.51 -2.16
CA ALA A 68 0.97 -12.61 -3.60
C ALA A 68 1.85 -11.62 -4.41
N HIS A 69 2.09 -10.42 -3.87
CA HIS A 69 3.02 -9.47 -4.48
C HIS A 69 4.47 -9.95 -4.41
N GLU A 70 4.91 -10.47 -3.25
CA GLU A 70 6.25 -11.02 -3.05
C GLU A 70 6.54 -12.21 -3.97
N ASP A 71 5.57 -13.12 -4.13
CA ASP A 71 5.65 -14.26 -5.06
C ASP A 71 5.82 -13.79 -6.51
N CYS A 72 5.02 -12.80 -6.91
CA CYS A 72 5.14 -12.21 -8.25
C CYS A 72 6.51 -11.56 -8.42
N PHE A 73 6.94 -10.76 -7.45
CA PHE A 73 8.21 -10.03 -7.51
C PHE A 73 9.39 -11.00 -7.62
N THR A 74 9.39 -12.05 -6.81
CA THR A 74 10.40 -13.11 -6.84
C THR A 74 10.44 -13.82 -8.20
N LYS A 75 9.29 -14.17 -8.76
CA LYS A 75 9.21 -14.76 -10.11
C LYS A 75 9.73 -13.80 -11.19
N ALA A 76 9.42 -12.51 -11.10
CA ALA A 76 9.86 -11.51 -12.06
C ALA A 76 11.37 -11.25 -11.99
N VAL A 77 11.93 -11.17 -10.79
CA VAL A 77 13.39 -11.09 -10.58
C VAL A 77 14.10 -12.31 -11.18
N ASN A 78 13.54 -13.50 -10.95
CA ASN A 78 14.12 -14.75 -11.44
C ASN A 78 13.98 -14.92 -12.96
N SER A 79 12.93 -14.39 -13.59
CA SER A 79 12.71 -14.51 -15.03
C SER A 79 13.63 -13.61 -15.86
N ARG A 80 14.15 -12.51 -15.27
CA ARG A 80 15.01 -11.50 -15.91
C ARG A 80 14.44 -10.89 -17.21
N ARG A 81 13.15 -11.09 -17.50
CA ARG A 81 12.50 -10.61 -18.74
C ARG A 81 11.99 -9.20 -18.62
N ASP A 82 11.29 -8.92 -17.53
CA ASP A 82 10.64 -7.64 -17.29
C ASP A 82 11.12 -7.04 -15.96
N PRO A 83 11.17 -5.71 -15.85
CA PRO A 83 11.36 -5.06 -14.56
C PRO A 83 10.31 -5.58 -13.56
N PRO A 84 10.71 -6.03 -12.35
CA PRO A 84 9.78 -6.63 -11.39
C PRO A 84 8.59 -5.74 -11.04
N TYR A 85 8.81 -4.43 -11.03
CA TYR A 85 7.81 -3.42 -10.72
C TYR A 85 6.75 -3.25 -11.81
N THR A 86 7.07 -3.52 -13.08
CA THR A 86 6.09 -3.50 -14.17
C THR A 86 5.35 -4.83 -14.27
N ALA A 87 6.04 -5.95 -14.03
CA ALA A 87 5.44 -7.28 -14.08
C ALA A 87 4.35 -7.51 -13.02
N CYS A 88 4.50 -6.87 -11.84
CA CYS A 88 3.63 -7.10 -10.68
C CYS A 88 2.64 -5.96 -10.39
N GLN A 89 2.33 -5.14 -11.41
CA GLN A 89 1.39 -4.02 -11.25
C GLN A 89 -0.01 -4.46 -10.78
N GLY A 90 -0.48 -5.64 -11.20
CA GLY A 90 -1.77 -6.18 -10.76
C GLY A 90 -1.83 -6.41 -9.25
N GLN A 91 -0.79 -7.01 -8.68
CA GLN A 91 -0.68 -7.27 -7.24
C GLN A 91 -0.51 -5.96 -6.46
N ALA A 92 0.31 -5.03 -6.97
CA ALA A 92 0.44 -3.69 -6.38
C ALA A 92 -0.91 -2.94 -6.35
N GLN A 93 -1.69 -3.03 -7.43
CA GLN A 93 -3.01 -2.40 -7.51
C GLN A 93 -4.03 -3.05 -6.56
N ALA A 94 -3.97 -4.37 -6.37
CA ALA A 94 -4.82 -5.07 -5.40
C ALA A 94 -4.54 -4.58 -3.97
N MET A 95 -3.26 -4.45 -3.59
CA MET A 95 -2.88 -3.90 -2.29
C MET A 95 -3.33 -2.43 -2.12
N ARG A 96 -3.10 -1.56 -3.12
CA ARG A 96 -3.59 -0.16 -3.10
C ARG A 96 -5.10 -0.10 -2.91
N SER A 97 -5.85 -0.94 -3.62
CA SER A 97 -7.31 -0.98 -3.56
C SER A 97 -7.79 -1.41 -2.17
N ALA A 98 -7.14 -2.39 -1.54
CA ALA A 98 -7.45 -2.78 -0.17
C ALA A 98 -7.20 -1.64 0.83
N LEU A 99 -6.10 -0.92 0.68
CA LEU A 99 -5.79 0.24 1.55
C LEU A 99 -6.71 1.44 1.29
N ALA A 100 -7.14 1.66 0.05
CA ALA A 100 -8.07 2.72 -0.32
C ALA A 100 -9.46 2.52 0.32
N LYS A 101 -9.97 1.27 0.37
CA LYS A 101 -11.22 0.95 1.06
C LYS A 101 -11.17 1.31 2.56
N ARG A 102 -9.99 1.16 3.17
CA ARG A 102 -9.69 1.55 4.55
C ARG A 102 -9.35 3.03 4.72
N LYS A 103 -9.43 3.85 3.66
CA LYS A 103 -9.02 5.26 3.62
C LYS A 103 -7.57 5.49 4.06
N LEU A 104 -6.71 4.51 3.84
CA LEU A 104 -5.27 4.57 4.14
C LEU A 104 -4.44 5.01 2.92
N TYR A 105 -5.05 5.03 1.74
CA TYR A 105 -4.45 5.41 0.46
C TYR A 105 -5.34 6.44 -0.27
N PRO A 106 -4.78 7.43 -0.98
CA PRO A 106 -3.35 7.70 -1.18
C PRO A 106 -2.69 8.27 0.08
N PHE A 107 -1.43 7.89 0.37
CA PHE A 107 -0.71 8.32 1.58
C PHE A 107 -0.35 9.82 1.62
N ALA A 108 -0.75 10.57 0.58
CA ALA A 108 -0.45 11.98 0.38
C ALA A 108 -1.24 12.91 1.31
N ASP A 109 -2.42 12.50 1.80
CA ASP A 109 -3.38 13.37 2.50
C ASP A 109 -3.45 13.15 4.03
N ARG A 110 -2.42 12.56 4.64
CA ARG A 110 -2.36 12.29 6.08
C ARG A 110 -1.11 12.86 6.74
#